data_AF-A0A4Q3CG07-F1
#
_entry.id   AF-A0A4Q3CG07-F1
#
_cell.length_a   1.000
_cell.length_b   1.000
_cell.length_c   1.000
_cell.angle_alpha   90.00
_cell.angle_beta   90.00
_cell.angle_gamma   90.00
#
_symmetry.space_group_name_H-M   'P 1'
#
loop_
_entity.id
_entity.type
_entity.pdbx_description
1 polymer ?
#
loop_
_entity_poly.entity_id
_entity_poly.type
_entity_poly.pdbx_seq_one_letter_code
_entity_poly.pdbx_strand_id
1 'polypeptide(L)'
;MILYMKATITRTLFAAFAMLAMMGGCKRDDLQVTSGSGTAPTLTATNTTLVLSSDKATTEAVAFSWNKADYKYNAAVQYTLQLDKEGNNFAAPKEYAIEASAADQKLNVADLNNALALMGLAAGTPTGVEARVKAELLANVNT
;
A
#
# COMPACT_ATOMS: atom_id res chain seq x y z
N MET A 1 14.41 66.61 16.61
CA MET A 1 15.15 65.39 17.04
C MET A 1 14.25 64.16 17.24
N ILE A 2 13.06 64.28 17.84
CA ILE A 2 12.15 63.15 18.13
C ILE A 2 11.55 62.48 16.87
N LEU A 3 11.27 63.25 15.80
CA LEU A 3 10.72 62.73 14.54
C LEU A 3 11.72 61.86 13.74
N TYR A 4 13.00 62.20 13.79
CA TYR A 4 14.06 61.46 13.09
C TYR A 4 14.35 60.10 13.76
N MET A 5 14.27 60.06 15.10
CA MET A 5 14.45 58.84 15.89
C MET A 5 13.34 57.81 15.64
N LYS A 6 12.09 58.26 15.46
CA LYS A 6 10.97 57.39 15.08
C LYS A 6 11.16 56.76 13.70
N ALA A 7 11.60 57.55 12.72
CA ALA A 7 11.86 57.06 11.35
C ALA A 7 13.00 56.03 11.31
N THR A 8 14.06 56.22 12.10
CA THR A 8 15.17 55.24 12.20
C THR A 8 14.74 53.96 12.90
N ILE A 9 13.95 54.05 13.97
CA ILE A 9 13.39 52.90 14.71
C ILE A 9 12.43 52.10 13.82
N THR A 10 11.56 52.76 13.05
CA THR A 10 10.66 52.08 12.09
C THR A 10 11.46 51.39 10.97
N ARG A 11 12.55 51.99 10.47
CA ARG A 11 13.44 51.37 9.46
C ARG A 11 14.20 50.15 10.00
N THR A 12 14.64 50.18 11.26
CA THR A 12 15.36 49.04 11.87
C THR A 12 14.41 47.89 12.23
N LEU A 13 13.19 48.18 12.70
CA LEU A 13 12.17 47.17 12.96
C LEU A 13 11.70 46.46 11.68
N PHE A 14 11.55 47.18 10.57
CA PHE A 14 11.17 46.59 9.28
C PHE A 14 12.27 45.70 8.70
N ALA A 15 13.55 46.07 8.87
CA ALA A 15 14.70 45.28 8.44
C ALA A 15 14.87 43.99 9.27
N ALA A 16 14.60 44.04 10.57
CA ALA A 16 14.64 42.86 11.45
C ALA A 16 13.53 41.83 11.13
N PHE A 17 12.33 42.31 10.78
CA PHE A 17 11.22 41.45 10.37
C PHE A 17 11.46 40.78 9.01
N ALA A 18 12.11 41.49 8.08
CA ALA A 18 12.50 40.94 6.77
C ALA A 18 13.58 39.84 6.86
N MET A 19 14.48 39.91 7.85
CA MET A 19 15.53 38.91 8.06
C MET A 19 14.99 37.61 8.68
N LEU A 20 13.98 37.70 9.56
CA LEU A 20 13.36 36.52 10.19
C LEU A 20 12.49 35.71 9.22
N ALA A 21 11.96 36.35 8.16
CA ALA A 21 11.16 35.70 7.12
C ALA A 21 11.98 34.75 6.22
N MET A 22 13.32 34.83 6.25
CA MET A 22 14.19 34.04 5.36
C MET A 22 14.61 32.69 5.97
N MET A 23 14.22 32.42 7.23
CA MET A 23 14.54 31.17 7.94
C MET A 23 13.39 30.14 7.91
N GLY A 24 12.27 30.43 7.23
CA GLY A 24 11.10 29.54 7.14
C GLY A 24 11.18 28.44 6.06
N GLY A 25 12.36 28.18 5.51
CA GLY A 25 12.57 27.28 4.38
C GLY A 25 13.12 25.91 4.76
N CYS A 26 12.57 25.22 5.77
CA CYS A 26 12.78 23.78 5.88
C CYS A 26 11.99 23.10 4.76
N LYS A 27 12.55 23.09 3.54
CA LYS A 27 12.21 22.06 2.57
C LYS A 27 12.73 20.77 3.17
N ARG A 28 11.81 20.00 3.78
CA ARG A 28 12.07 18.58 3.90
C ARG A 28 12.08 18.07 2.48
N ASP A 29 13.28 17.84 1.95
CA ASP A 29 13.49 16.96 0.82
C ASP A 29 13.15 15.56 1.32
N ASP A 30 11.85 15.32 1.45
CA ASP A 30 11.33 13.97 1.46
C ASP A 30 11.76 13.43 0.10
N LEU A 31 12.77 12.54 0.08
CA LEU A 31 13.07 11.76 -1.11
C LEU A 31 11.79 10.98 -1.43
N GLN A 32 10.90 11.57 -2.20
CA GLN A 32 9.74 10.91 -2.75
C GLN A 32 10.34 9.90 -3.73
N VAL A 33 10.52 8.67 -3.27
CA VAL A 33 10.85 7.53 -4.12
C VAL A 33 9.60 7.29 -4.96
N THR A 34 9.44 8.06 -6.03
CA THR A 34 8.47 7.78 -7.07
C THR A 34 8.96 6.52 -7.77
N SER A 35 8.33 5.38 -7.49
CA SER A 35 8.57 4.12 -8.19
C SER A 35 8.09 4.23 -9.64
N GLY A 36 8.80 4.99 -10.47
CA GLY A 36 8.46 5.21 -11.87
C GLY A 36 9.05 4.17 -12.83
N SER A 37 10.00 3.34 -12.37
CA SER A 37 10.84 2.50 -13.23
C SER A 37 10.94 1.02 -12.80
N GLY A 38 9.97 0.53 -12.01
CA GLY A 38 9.95 -0.83 -11.52
C GLY A 38 9.05 -1.81 -12.30
N THR A 39 9.25 -3.11 -12.10
CA THR A 39 8.38 -4.18 -12.61
C THR A 39 7.48 -4.68 -11.48
N ALA A 40 6.16 -4.64 -11.71
CA ALA A 40 5.17 -5.18 -10.78
C ALA A 40 5.29 -6.71 -10.64
N PRO A 41 4.91 -7.29 -9.49
CA PRO A 41 4.87 -8.74 -9.32
C PRO A 41 3.78 -9.36 -10.21
N THR A 42 4.08 -10.50 -10.83
CA THR A 42 3.14 -11.33 -11.59
C THR A 42 2.57 -12.38 -10.65
N LEU A 43 1.25 -12.36 -10.46
CA LEU A 43 0.53 -13.33 -9.64
C LEU A 43 0.19 -14.60 -10.44
N THR A 44 0.42 -15.76 -9.82
CA THR A 44 -0.03 -17.07 -10.29
C THR A 44 -0.85 -17.75 -9.21
N ALA A 45 -1.73 -18.66 -9.63
CA ALA A 45 -2.58 -19.46 -8.74
C ALA A 45 -2.57 -20.92 -9.20
N THR A 46 -2.62 -21.87 -8.26
CA THR A 46 -2.68 -23.31 -8.59
C THR A 46 -4.00 -23.72 -9.25
N ASN A 47 -5.08 -23.01 -8.96
CA ASN A 47 -6.41 -23.25 -9.51
C ASN A 47 -7.14 -21.92 -9.71
N THR A 48 -7.90 -21.82 -10.79
CA THR A 48 -8.75 -20.65 -11.11
C THR A 48 -10.24 -20.95 -11.03
N THR A 49 -10.61 -22.21 -10.84
CA THR A 49 -11.98 -22.68 -10.63
C THR A 49 -11.99 -23.57 -9.40
N LEU A 50 -12.82 -23.23 -8.41
CA LEU A 50 -12.83 -23.86 -7.10
C LEU A 50 -14.24 -24.26 -6.71
N VAL A 51 -14.38 -25.44 -6.08
CA VAL A 51 -15.63 -25.88 -5.44
C VAL A 51 -15.40 -25.86 -3.93
N LEU A 52 -15.99 -24.87 -3.25
CA LEU A 52 -15.73 -24.58 -1.85
C LEU A 52 -16.72 -25.29 -0.91
N SER A 53 -16.65 -26.62 -0.87
CA SER A 53 -17.54 -27.42 -0.02
C SER A 53 -17.15 -27.37 1.46
N SER A 54 -18.13 -27.20 2.35
CA SER A 54 -17.90 -27.03 3.80
C SER A 54 -17.26 -28.25 4.47
N ASP A 55 -17.43 -29.45 3.91
CA ASP A 55 -16.79 -30.69 4.38
C ASP A 55 -15.28 -30.73 4.10
N LYS A 56 -14.76 -29.83 3.26
CA LYS A 56 -13.34 -29.69 2.91
C LYS A 56 -12.69 -28.45 3.53
N ALA A 57 -13.29 -27.87 4.57
CA ALA A 57 -12.88 -26.63 5.22
C ALA A 57 -11.35 -26.47 5.42
N THR A 58 -10.67 -27.51 5.89
CA THR A 58 -9.23 -27.49 6.19
C THR A 58 -8.32 -27.85 5.01
N THR A 59 -8.91 -28.23 3.87
CA THR A 59 -8.15 -28.59 2.66
C THR A 59 -7.67 -27.33 1.96
N GLU A 60 -6.41 -27.32 1.50
CA GLU A 60 -5.89 -26.26 0.65
C GLU A 60 -6.75 -26.15 -0.62
N ALA A 61 -7.33 -24.98 -0.86
CA ALA A 61 -8.15 -24.73 -2.05
C ALA A 61 -7.29 -24.15 -3.18
N VAL A 62 -6.45 -23.17 -2.82
CA VAL A 62 -5.60 -22.45 -3.77
C VAL A 62 -4.32 -22.00 -3.09
N ALA A 63 -3.22 -22.10 -3.82
CA ALA A 63 -1.96 -21.46 -3.47
C ALA A 63 -1.70 -20.35 -4.50
N PHE A 64 -1.52 -19.14 -4.00
CA PHE A 64 -1.08 -17.98 -4.76
C PHE A 64 0.44 -17.85 -4.64
N SER A 65 1.10 -17.45 -5.72
CA SER A 65 2.53 -17.17 -5.72
C SER A 65 2.84 -16.01 -6.65
N TRP A 66 3.91 -15.28 -6.39
CA TRP A 66 4.33 -14.17 -7.23
C TRP A 66 5.86 -14.00 -7.25
N ASN A 67 6.38 -13.42 -8.32
CA ASN A 67 7.78 -13.01 -8.35
C ASN A 67 8.01 -11.74 -7.53
N LYS A 68 9.25 -11.53 -7.10
CA LYS A 68 9.63 -10.31 -6.40
C LYS A 68 9.37 -9.08 -7.29
N ALA A 69 8.75 -8.05 -6.70
CA ALA A 69 8.65 -6.72 -7.27
C ALA A 69 10.05 -6.10 -7.38
N ASP A 70 10.38 -5.55 -8.55
CA ASP A 70 11.65 -4.87 -8.79
C ASP A 70 11.41 -3.37 -8.82
N TYR A 71 11.89 -2.65 -7.80
CA TYR A 71 11.78 -1.20 -7.72
C TYR A 71 13.09 -0.48 -8.12
N LYS A 72 14.06 -1.20 -8.69
CA LYS A 72 15.41 -0.69 -9.02
C LYS A 72 16.18 -0.08 -7.84
N TYR A 73 15.73 -0.37 -6.62
CA TYR A 73 16.31 0.04 -5.37
C TYR A 73 16.25 -1.11 -4.38
N ASN A 74 17.27 -1.25 -3.53
CA ASN A 74 17.31 -2.30 -2.52
C ASN A 74 16.57 -1.84 -1.25
N ALA A 75 15.25 -1.95 -1.29
CA ALA A 75 14.37 -1.74 -0.13
C ALA A 75 13.61 -3.03 0.19
N ALA A 76 13.23 -3.18 1.46
CA ALA A 76 12.32 -4.22 1.88
C ALA A 76 10.94 -3.95 1.25
N VAL A 77 10.33 -4.99 0.70
CA VAL A 77 9.02 -4.94 0.06
C VAL A 77 8.04 -5.69 0.94
N GLN A 78 6.93 -5.05 1.28
CA GLN A 78 5.78 -5.66 1.92
C GLN A 78 4.76 -6.05 0.84
N TYR A 79 4.30 -7.30 0.85
CA TYR A 79 3.24 -7.76 -0.03
C TYR A 79 1.91 -7.85 0.71
N THR A 80 0.83 -7.57 -0.01
CA THR A 80 -0.55 -7.79 0.43
C THR A 80 -1.31 -8.48 -0.69
N LEU A 81 -1.82 -9.68 -0.44
CA LEU A 81 -2.76 -10.33 -1.35
C LEU A 81 -4.14 -9.70 -1.16
N GLN A 82 -4.75 -9.28 -2.27
CA GLN A 82 -6.06 -8.66 -2.29
C GLN A 82 -7.01 -9.52 -3.12
N LEU A 83 -8.16 -9.86 -2.55
CA LEU A 83 -9.26 -10.52 -3.23
C LEU A 83 -10.46 -9.58 -3.27
N ASP A 84 -11.16 -9.49 -4.40
CA ASP A 84 -12.41 -8.74 -4.51
C ASP A 84 -13.35 -9.42 -5.51
N LYS A 85 -14.63 -9.04 -5.48
CA LYS A 85 -15.60 -9.43 -6.49
C LYS A 85 -15.15 -8.93 -7.86
N GLU A 86 -15.31 -9.78 -8.87
CA GLU A 86 -15.02 -9.42 -10.26
C GLU A 86 -15.73 -8.12 -10.67
N GLY A 87 -14.96 -7.20 -11.25
CA GLY A 87 -15.45 -5.91 -11.74
C GLY A 87 -15.66 -4.86 -10.65
N ASN A 88 -15.36 -5.16 -9.39
CA ASN A 88 -15.41 -4.18 -8.29
C ASN A 88 -14.14 -3.30 -8.23
N ASN A 89 -13.17 -3.53 -9.12
CA ASN A 89 -11.93 -2.76 -9.24
C ASN A 89 -11.13 -2.63 -7.93
N PHE A 90 -11.25 -3.61 -7.03
CA PHE A 90 -10.60 -3.58 -5.72
C PHE A 90 -10.98 -2.33 -4.91
N ALA A 91 -12.25 -1.92 -4.97
CA ALA A 91 -12.77 -0.78 -4.21
C ALA A 91 -12.85 -1.07 -2.71
N ALA A 92 -13.14 -2.33 -2.33
CA ALA A 92 -13.18 -2.79 -0.95
C ALA A 92 -12.66 -4.24 -0.84
N PRO A 93 -11.38 -4.49 -1.17
CA PRO A 93 -10.86 -5.83 -1.25
C PRO A 93 -10.66 -6.44 0.14
N LYS A 94 -10.79 -7.76 0.23
CA LYS A 94 -10.27 -8.52 1.36
C LYS A 94 -8.75 -8.60 1.25
N GLU A 95 -8.07 -8.13 2.28
CA GLU A 95 -6.61 -8.12 2.33
C GLU A 95 -6.05 -9.22 3.21
N TYR A 96 -4.94 -9.80 2.77
CA TYR A 96 -4.08 -10.70 3.52
C TYR A 96 -2.67 -10.10 3.50
N ALA A 97 -2.25 -9.56 4.64
CA ALA A 97 -0.87 -9.13 4.83
C ALA A 97 0.04 -10.36 4.81
N ILE A 98 1.09 -10.31 3.98
CA ILE A 98 2.01 -11.42 3.81
C ILE A 98 3.20 -11.24 4.73
N GLU A 99 3.68 -12.33 5.33
CA GLU A 99 4.88 -12.27 6.15
C GLU A 99 6.08 -11.72 5.36
N ALA A 100 6.97 -10.99 6.05
CA ALA A 100 8.14 -10.41 5.41
C ALA A 100 9.00 -11.50 4.76
N SER A 101 9.37 -11.29 3.50
CA SER A 101 10.13 -12.25 2.65
C SER A 101 9.34 -13.44 2.09
N ALA A 102 8.06 -13.64 2.45
CA ALA A 102 7.21 -14.61 1.77
C ALA A 102 6.71 -14.05 0.43
N ALA A 103 6.56 -14.93 -0.55
CA ALA A 103 6.12 -14.61 -1.92
C ALA A 103 4.99 -15.55 -2.39
N ASP A 104 4.36 -16.19 -1.42
CA ASP A 104 3.24 -17.10 -1.60
C ASP A 104 2.22 -16.93 -0.48
N GLN A 105 0.99 -17.34 -0.75
CA GLN A 105 -0.08 -17.41 0.22
C GLN A 105 -1.01 -18.56 -0.12
N LYS A 106 -1.23 -19.44 0.86
CA LYS A 106 -2.13 -20.57 0.73
C LYS A 106 -3.43 -20.28 1.46
N LEU A 107 -4.55 -20.49 0.80
CA LEU A 107 -5.87 -20.34 1.40
C LEU A 107 -6.58 -21.69 1.35
N ASN A 108 -7.10 -22.11 2.50
CA ASN A 108 -7.97 -23.28 2.58
C ASN A 108 -9.41 -22.91 2.18
N VAL A 109 -10.26 -23.93 2.08
CA VAL A 109 -11.67 -23.74 1.70
C VAL A 109 -12.42 -22.83 2.68
N ALA A 110 -12.14 -22.92 3.98
CA ALA A 110 -12.78 -22.08 4.99
C ALA A 110 -12.37 -20.60 4.87
N ASP A 111 -11.09 -20.32 4.60
CA ASP A 111 -10.56 -18.98 4.43
C ASP A 111 -11.27 -18.26 3.28
N LEU A 112 -11.41 -18.95 2.14
CA LEU A 112 -12.12 -18.43 0.98
C LEU A 112 -13.60 -18.28 1.26
N ASN A 113 -14.28 -19.29 1.83
CA ASN A 113 -15.70 -19.17 2.15
C ASN A 113 -16.00 -17.98 3.07
N ASN A 114 -15.14 -17.75 4.08
CA ASN A 114 -15.26 -16.59 4.97
C ASN A 114 -15.01 -15.28 4.23
N ALA A 115 -13.98 -15.20 3.37
CA ALA A 115 -13.71 -14.01 2.57
C ALA A 115 -14.88 -13.65 1.65
N LEU A 116 -15.42 -14.63 0.93
CA LEU A 116 -16.56 -14.43 0.01
C LEU A 116 -17.82 -14.01 0.77
N ALA A 117 -18.07 -14.59 1.94
CA ALA A 117 -19.20 -14.21 2.79
C ALA A 117 -19.07 -12.75 3.27
N LEU A 118 -17.87 -12.31 3.66
CA LEU A 118 -17.61 -10.92 4.05
C LEU A 118 -17.75 -9.95 2.87
N MET A 119 -17.56 -10.40 1.63
CA MET A 119 -17.84 -9.64 0.41
C MET A 119 -19.33 -9.62 0.03
N GLY A 120 -20.19 -10.29 0.80
CA GLY A 120 -21.63 -10.38 0.54
C GLY A 120 -22.00 -11.31 -0.62
N LEU A 121 -21.13 -12.25 -0.99
CA LEU A 121 -21.39 -13.22 -2.05
C LEU A 121 -22.19 -14.41 -1.51
N ALA A 122 -23.20 -14.83 -2.27
CA ALA A 122 -24.09 -15.92 -1.88
C ALA A 122 -23.42 -17.30 -2.09
N ALA A 123 -23.55 -18.18 -1.10
CA ALA A 123 -23.07 -19.55 -1.19
C ALA A 123 -23.83 -20.34 -2.28
N GLY A 124 -23.14 -21.31 -2.89
CA GLY A 124 -23.73 -22.21 -3.90
C GLY A 124 -23.96 -21.56 -5.28
N THR A 125 -23.64 -20.29 -5.46
CA THR A 125 -23.72 -19.59 -6.75
C THR A 125 -22.32 -19.39 -7.33
N PRO A 126 -22.03 -19.91 -8.54
CA PRO A 126 -20.78 -19.60 -9.23
C PRO A 126 -20.62 -18.08 -9.38
N THR A 127 -19.53 -17.54 -8.84
CA THR A 127 -19.26 -16.10 -8.82
C THR A 127 -17.80 -15.85 -9.20
N GLY A 128 -17.57 -14.86 -10.04
CA GLY A 128 -16.23 -14.39 -10.39
C GLY A 128 -15.59 -13.59 -9.25
N VAL A 129 -14.31 -13.85 -9.01
CA VAL A 129 -13.49 -13.19 -7.99
C VAL A 129 -12.16 -12.83 -8.65
N GLU A 130 -11.70 -11.62 -8.41
CA GLU A 130 -10.41 -11.13 -8.88
C GLU A 130 -9.40 -11.16 -7.73
N ALA A 131 -8.16 -11.53 -8.06
CA ALA A 131 -7.05 -11.53 -7.13
C ALA A 131 -5.92 -10.66 -7.69
N ARG A 132 -5.27 -9.88 -6.82
CA ARG A 132 -4.04 -9.16 -7.15
C ARG A 132 -3.09 -9.12 -5.96
N VAL A 133 -1.82 -8.88 -6.24
CA VAL A 133 -0.80 -8.62 -5.21
C VAL A 133 -0.44 -7.14 -5.25
N LYS A 134 -0.61 -6.48 -4.12
CA LYS A 134 -0.11 -5.13 -3.87
C LYS A 134 1.29 -5.26 -3.26
N ALA A 135 2.24 -4.56 -3.84
CA ALA A 135 3.61 -4.46 -3.33
C ALA A 135 3.87 -3.02 -2.87
N GLU A 136 4.40 -2.87 -1.67
CA GLU A 136 4.71 -1.57 -1.07
C GLU A 136 6.15 -1.57 -0.56
N LEU A 137 6.86 -0.47 -0.83
CA LEU A 137 8.17 -0.25 -0.24
C LEU A 137 8.00 0.07 1.23
N LEU A 138 8.63 -0.70 2.11
CA LEU A 138 8.79 -0.30 3.50
C LEU A 138 9.77 0.86 3.51
N ALA A 139 9.33 2.02 4.01
CA ALA A 139 10.25 3.12 4.25
C ALA A 139 11.34 2.62 5.21
N ASN A 140 12.60 2.76 4.81
CA ASN A 140 13.71 2.57 5.72
C ASN A 140 13.52 3.57 6.87
N VAL A 141 13.06 3.10 8.03
CA VAL A 141 13.13 3.87 9.26
C VAL A 141 14.60 3.88 9.64
N ASN A 142 15.35 4.82 9.07
CA ASN A 142 16.64 5.21 9.63
C ASN A 142 16.33 5.80 11.02
N THR A 143 16.44 4.95 12.04
CA THR A 143 16.65 5.40 13.42
C THR A 143 18.05 5.98 13.56
#